data_AF-A0A3B1BQ37-F1
#
_entry.id   AF-A0A3B1BQ37-F1
#
_cell.length_a   1.000
_cell.length_b   1.000
_cell.length_c   1.000
_cell.angle_alpha   90.00
_cell.angle_beta   90.00
_cell.angle_gamma   90.00
#
_symmetry.space_group_name_H-M   'P 1'
#
loop_
_entity.id
_entity.type
_entity.pdbx_description
1 polymer ?
#
loop_
_entity_poly.entity_id
_entity_poly.type
_entity_poly.pdbx_seq_one_letter_code
_entity_poly.pdbx_strand_id
1 'polypeptide(L)'
;MTETELNTPRQTAHIGVLALTLMTTALFLTLRNMPMMAETGMRMVFFNIITVFAFLVPVALVSAELATAWPRNGVFHWVEEAFGTRWGLTAVWLQWVQSLFGITSILSYVAASLAYAIDPTLATSRTFIVVVILTVYWSATLLNLRGMRASSLISSICLGAGVLLPTALLIG
;
A
#
# COMPACT_ATOMS: atom_id res chain seq x y z
N MET A 1 6.05 47.98 -17.62
CA MET A 1 5.40 47.59 -16.35
C MET A 1 4.87 46.18 -16.57
N THR A 2 5.75 45.19 -16.48
CA THR A 2 6.01 44.32 -15.31
C THR A 2 4.92 43.27 -15.13
N GLU A 3 5.19 42.08 -15.66
CA GLU A 3 4.90 40.79 -15.00
C GLU A 3 5.73 39.71 -15.69
N THR A 4 7.02 39.72 -15.36
CA THR A 4 7.89 38.56 -15.52
C THR A 4 7.44 37.56 -14.47
N GLU A 5 6.45 36.72 -14.78
CA GLU A 5 6.10 35.61 -13.90
C GLU A 5 7.33 34.71 -13.75
N LEU A 6 7.92 34.76 -12.55
CA LEU A 6 8.96 33.87 -12.09
C LEU A 6 8.44 32.44 -12.20
N ASN A 7 8.83 31.75 -13.28
CA ASN A 7 8.89 30.29 -13.34
C ASN A 7 9.89 29.82 -12.28
N THR A 8 9.42 29.73 -11.05
CA THR A 8 10.14 29.06 -9.98
C THR A 8 10.32 27.62 -10.45
N PRO A 9 11.55 27.12 -10.65
CA PRO A 9 11.72 25.73 -11.02
C PRO A 9 11.07 24.90 -9.91
N ARG A 10 9.99 24.19 -10.24
CA ARG A 10 9.44 23.14 -9.38
C ARG A 10 10.63 22.24 -9.06
N GLN A 11 11.08 22.23 -7.81
CA GLN A 11 12.05 21.25 -7.34
C GLN A 11 11.47 19.88 -7.69
N THR A 12 11.99 19.27 -8.75
CA THR A 12 11.77 17.86 -9.02
C THR A 12 12.52 17.13 -7.92
N ALA A 13 11.81 16.80 -6.85
CA ALA A 13 12.34 15.93 -5.83
C ALA A 13 12.66 14.59 -6.50
N HIS A 14 13.92 14.40 -6.86
CA HIS A 14 14.40 13.15 -7.42
C HIS A 14 14.43 12.14 -6.28
N ILE A 15 13.51 11.18 -6.33
CA ILE A 15 13.48 10.07 -5.38
C ILE A 15 14.70 9.19 -5.66
N GLY A 16 15.63 9.13 -4.72
CA GLY A 16 16.83 8.30 -4.85
C GLY A 16 16.49 6.81 -4.90
N VAL A 17 17.37 6.00 -5.50
CA VAL A 17 17.20 4.54 -5.64
C VAL A 17 16.88 3.89 -4.30
N LEU A 18 17.58 4.30 -3.24
CA LEU A 18 17.35 3.79 -1.89
C LEU A 18 15.95 4.12 -1.36
N ALA A 19 15.44 5.33 -1.62
CA ALA A 19 14.08 5.68 -1.19
C ALA A 19 13.03 4.87 -1.97
N LEU A 20 13.24 4.67 -3.28
CA LEU A 20 12.35 3.88 -4.12
C LEU A 20 12.32 2.40 -3.73
N THR A 21 13.48 1.82 -3.43
CA THR A 21 13.57 0.42 -2.96
C THR A 21 12.89 0.26 -1.61
N LEU A 22 13.15 1.16 -0.65
CA LEU A 22 12.49 1.13 0.66
C LEU A 22 10.96 1.28 0.56
N MET A 23 10.46 2.20 -0.27
CA MET A 23 9.02 2.35 -0.51
C MET A 23 8.40 1.05 -1.04
N THR A 24 9.06 0.40 -1.99
CA THR A 24 8.58 -0.87 -2.57
C THR A 24 8.66 -2.01 -1.57
N THR A 25 9.76 -2.13 -0.82
CA THR A 25 9.95 -3.14 0.22
C THR A 25 8.90 -3.02 1.34
N ALA A 26 8.54 -1.80 1.74
CA ALA A 26 7.49 -1.56 2.73
C ALA A 26 6.11 -2.07 2.26
N LEU A 27 5.81 -2.01 0.96
CA LEU A 27 4.57 -2.57 0.40
C LEU A 27 4.51 -4.10 0.49
N PHE A 28 5.65 -4.80 0.44
CA PHE A 28 5.70 -6.26 0.56
C PHE A 28 5.68 -6.75 2.01
N LEU A 29 6.25 -5.98 2.95
CA LEU A 29 6.40 -6.34 4.37
C LEU A 29 5.09 -6.24 5.20
N THR A 30 3.95 -6.59 4.63
CA THR A 30 2.68 -6.53 5.36
C THR A 30 2.56 -7.68 6.37
N LEU A 31 2.40 -7.35 7.65
CA LEU A 31 2.27 -8.32 8.75
C LEU A 31 1.10 -9.30 8.56
N ARG A 32 0.05 -8.87 7.87
CA ARG A 32 -1.15 -9.67 7.59
C ARG A 32 -0.87 -11.05 7.00
N ASN A 33 0.11 -11.15 6.10
CA ASN A 33 0.33 -12.39 5.35
C ASN A 33 1.22 -13.37 6.14
N MET A 34 1.89 -12.91 7.20
CA MET A 34 2.85 -13.70 7.98
C MET A 34 2.22 -14.89 8.72
N PRO A 35 1.02 -14.81 9.33
CA PRO A 35 0.40 -15.96 9.99
C PRO A 35 0.12 -17.11 9.02
N MET A 36 -0.42 -16.80 7.83
CA MET A 36 -0.69 -17.80 6.79
C MET A 36 0.61 -18.43 6.27
N MET A 37 1.68 -17.63 6.13
CA MET A 37 3.01 -18.13 5.76
C MET A 37 3.60 -19.04 6.84
N ALA A 38 3.38 -18.72 8.12
CA ALA A 38 3.86 -19.53 9.24
C ALA A 38 3.15 -20.89 9.33
N GLU A 39 1.84 -20.93 9.07
CA GLU A 39 1.06 -22.18 9.06
C GLU A 39 1.53 -23.15 7.97
N THR A 40 1.96 -22.62 6.82
CA THR A 40 2.49 -23.42 5.70
C THR A 40 3.87 -24.03 6.04
N GLY A 41 4.55 -23.53 7.08
CA GLY A 41 5.81 -24.06 7.58
C GLY A 41 6.96 -23.95 6.58
N MET A 42 7.94 -24.86 6.69
CA MET A 42 9.18 -24.82 5.89
C MET A 42 8.94 -24.93 4.37
N ARG A 43 7.80 -25.49 3.94
CA ARG A 43 7.41 -25.58 2.52
C ARG A 43 7.21 -24.20 1.89
N MET A 44 6.88 -23.19 2.69
CA MET A 44 6.70 -21.82 2.24
C MET A 44 7.99 -21.24 1.64
N VAL A 45 9.16 -21.65 2.15
CA VAL A 45 10.47 -21.20 1.61
C VAL A 45 10.64 -21.67 0.16
N PHE A 46 10.32 -22.93 -0.12
CA PHE A 46 10.38 -23.48 -1.48
C PHE A 46 9.42 -22.75 -2.43
N PHE A 47 8.17 -22.52 -2.02
CA PHE A 47 7.21 -21.78 -2.83
C PHE A 47 7.64 -20.33 -3.06
N ASN A 48 8.16 -19.64 -2.04
CA ASN A 48 8.67 -18.27 -2.17
C ASN A 48 9.85 -18.18 -3.15
N ILE A 49 10.77 -19.15 -3.12
CA ILE A 49 11.89 -19.17 -4.08
C ILE A 49 11.34 -19.25 -5.51
N ILE A 50 10.40 -20.17 -5.76
CA ILE A 50 9.77 -20.28 -7.08
C ILE A 50 9.06 -18.98 -7.46
N THR A 51 8.26 -18.39 -6.56
CA THR A 51 7.57 -17.12 -6.82
C THR A 51 8.54 -15.99 -7.13
N VAL A 52 9.66 -15.89 -6.43
CA VAL A 52 10.67 -14.85 -6.67
C VAL A 52 11.27 -15.00 -8.07
N PHE A 53 11.75 -16.18 -8.43
CA PHE A 53 12.45 -16.38 -9.70
C PHE A 53 11.50 -16.50 -10.90
N ALA A 54 10.34 -17.14 -10.75
CA ALA A 54 9.40 -17.37 -11.84
C ALA A 54 8.45 -16.19 -12.07
N PHE A 55 8.23 -15.32 -11.08
CA PHE A 55 7.25 -14.23 -11.17
C PHE A 55 7.84 -12.87 -10.81
N LEU A 56 8.43 -12.70 -9.62
CA LEU A 56 8.83 -11.37 -9.14
C LEU A 56 9.97 -10.76 -9.98
N VAL A 57 11.03 -11.52 -10.24
CA VAL A 57 12.19 -11.06 -11.03
C VAL A 57 11.78 -10.73 -12.48
N PRO A 58 11.06 -11.61 -13.21
CA PRO A 58 10.59 -11.27 -14.55
C PRO A 58 9.71 -10.02 -14.59
N VAL A 59 8.75 -9.89 -13.67
CA VAL A 59 7.85 -8.73 -13.62
C VAL A 59 8.60 -7.44 -13.30
N ALA A 60 9.60 -7.49 -12.40
CA ALA A 60 10.43 -6.34 -12.07
C ALA A 60 11.26 -5.87 -13.27
N LEU A 61 11.86 -6.79 -14.03
CA LEU A 61 12.61 -6.46 -15.24
C LEU A 61 11.72 -5.84 -16.32
N VAL A 62 10.56 -6.45 -16.60
CA VAL A 62 9.60 -5.92 -17.58
C VAL A 62 9.11 -4.52 -17.16
N SER A 63 8.81 -4.33 -15.87
CA SER A 63 8.39 -3.03 -15.35
C SER A 63 9.50 -1.98 -15.43
N ALA A 64 10.77 -2.38 -15.22
CA ALA A 64 11.92 -1.49 -15.34
C ALA A 64 12.12 -1.02 -16.79
N GLU A 65 12.07 -1.93 -17.76
CA GLU A 65 12.17 -1.60 -19.18
C GLU A 65 11.01 -0.71 -19.65
N LEU A 66 9.78 -0.98 -19.21
CA LEU A 66 8.62 -0.14 -19.55
C LEU A 66 8.70 1.25 -18.90
N ALA A 67 9.19 1.33 -17.66
CA ALA A 67 9.35 2.59 -16.96
C ALA A 67 10.43 3.48 -17.58
N THR A 68 11.49 2.92 -18.16
CA THR A 68 12.53 3.69 -18.87
C THR A 68 12.12 4.05 -20.29
N ALA A 69 11.42 3.15 -21.00
CA ALA A 69 10.94 3.39 -22.36
C ALA A 69 9.79 4.43 -22.41
N TRP A 70 8.87 4.40 -21.43
CA TRP A 70 7.77 5.37 -21.31
C TRP A 70 7.74 6.01 -19.91
N PRO A 71 8.64 6.99 -19.65
CA PRO A 71 8.86 7.54 -18.31
C PRO A 71 7.74 8.45 -17.81
N ARG A 72 6.78 8.81 -18.67
CA ARG A 72 5.83 9.87 -18.35
C ARG A 72 4.66 9.37 -17.53
N ASN A 73 4.21 8.13 -17.70
CA ASN A 73 3.01 7.63 -17.04
C ASN A 73 3.05 6.10 -16.83
N GLY A 74 2.42 5.62 -15.75
CA GLY A 74 2.47 4.23 -15.29
C GLY A 74 1.66 3.22 -16.13
N VAL A 75 1.20 2.14 -15.47
CA VAL A 75 0.61 0.92 -16.10
C VAL A 75 -0.42 1.18 -17.19
N PHE A 76 -1.23 2.25 -17.09
CA PHE A 76 -2.17 2.65 -18.15
C PHE A 76 -1.51 2.77 -19.51
N HIS A 77 -0.45 3.57 -19.59
CA HIS A 77 0.19 3.94 -20.84
C HIS A 77 1.05 2.80 -21.38
N TRP A 78 1.66 2.02 -20.48
CA TRP A 78 2.39 0.81 -20.89
C TRP A 78 1.48 -0.18 -21.63
N VAL A 79 0.25 -0.34 -21.17
CA VAL A 79 -0.72 -1.26 -21.79
C VAL A 79 -1.44 -0.60 -22.97
N GLU A 80 -1.72 0.70 -22.90
CA GLU A 80 -2.31 1.46 -24.01
C GLU A 80 -1.42 1.46 -25.25
N GLU A 81 -0.11 1.64 -25.08
CA GLU A 81 0.83 1.66 -26.22
C GLU A 81 0.90 0.29 -26.92
N ALA A 82 0.84 -0.80 -26.16
CA ALA A 82 0.95 -2.16 -26.69
C ALA A 82 -0.38 -2.71 -27.24
N PHE A 83 -1.51 -2.41 -26.59
CA PHE A 83 -2.80 -3.07 -26.86
C PHE A 83 -3.94 -2.08 -27.15
N GLY A 84 -3.71 -0.78 -27.04
CA GLY A 84 -4.69 0.28 -27.26
C GLY A 84 -5.45 0.69 -25.98
N THR A 85 -6.15 1.84 -26.07
CA THR A 85 -6.76 2.54 -24.94
C THR A 85 -7.77 1.69 -24.14
N ARG A 86 -8.53 0.80 -24.78
CA ARG A 86 -9.51 -0.07 -24.08
C ARG A 86 -8.84 -1.02 -23.08
N TRP A 87 -7.68 -1.56 -23.45
CA TRP A 87 -6.92 -2.45 -22.60
C TRP A 87 -6.13 -1.70 -21.54
N GLY A 88 -5.62 -0.50 -21.87
CA GLY A 88 -5.06 0.43 -20.88
C GLY A 88 -6.05 0.77 -19.77
N LEU A 89 -7.31 1.10 -20.13
CA LEU A 89 -8.37 1.37 -19.16
C LEU A 89 -8.66 0.15 -18.28
N THR A 90 -8.72 -1.04 -18.88
CA THR A 90 -8.95 -2.28 -18.15
C THR A 90 -7.83 -2.56 -17.15
N ALA A 91 -6.56 -2.32 -17.54
CA ALA A 91 -5.41 -2.55 -16.67
C ALA A 91 -5.42 -1.63 -15.44
N VAL A 92 -5.66 -0.33 -15.63
CA VAL A 92 -5.78 0.61 -14.49
C VAL A 92 -6.99 0.30 -13.64
N TRP A 93 -8.12 -0.08 -14.26
CA TRP A 93 -9.31 -0.47 -13.54
C TRP A 93 -9.03 -1.68 -12.63
N LEU A 94 -8.33 -2.70 -13.15
CA LEU A 94 -7.94 -3.88 -12.38
C LEU A 94 -7.00 -3.50 -11.23
N GLN A 95 -6.03 -2.63 -11.47
CA GLN A 95 -5.12 -2.13 -10.42
C GLN A 95 -5.88 -1.37 -9.33
N TRP A 96 -6.85 -0.53 -9.71
CA TRP A 96 -7.70 0.19 -8.76
C TRP A 96 -8.55 -0.76 -7.92
N VAL A 97 -9.20 -1.75 -8.54
CA VAL A 97 -9.99 -2.76 -7.82
C VAL A 97 -9.13 -3.63 -6.91
N GLN A 98 -7.94 -4.04 -7.36
CA GLN A 98 -6.97 -4.75 -6.53
C GLN A 98 -6.58 -3.95 -5.28
N SER A 99 -6.43 -2.63 -5.42
CA SER A 99 -6.11 -1.75 -4.29
C SER A 99 -7.25 -1.69 -3.26
N LEU A 100 -8.52 -1.71 -3.68
CA LEU A 100 -9.69 -1.74 -2.78
C LEU A 100 -9.70 -3.01 -1.90
N PHE A 101 -9.47 -4.17 -2.51
CA PHE A 101 -9.36 -5.43 -1.76
C PHE A 101 -8.16 -5.41 -0.81
N GLY A 102 -7.04 -4.82 -1.24
CA GLY A 102 -5.85 -4.63 -0.42
C GLY A 102 -6.15 -3.86 0.87
N ILE A 103 -6.79 -2.70 0.76
CA ILE A 103 -7.17 -1.85 1.90
C ILE A 103 -8.17 -2.56 2.81
N THR A 104 -9.20 -3.18 2.23
CA THR A 104 -10.22 -3.92 3.00
C THR A 104 -9.58 -5.03 3.85
N SER A 105 -8.63 -5.76 3.26
CA SER A 105 -7.92 -6.83 3.93
C SER A 105 -7.00 -6.31 5.05
N ILE A 106 -6.34 -5.16 4.89
CA ILE A 106 -5.58 -4.51 5.97
C ILE A 106 -6.52 -4.14 7.11
N LEU A 107 -7.68 -3.58 6.78
CA LEU A 107 -8.61 -3.11 7.79
C LEU A 107 -9.23 -4.26 8.60
N SER A 108 -9.50 -5.39 7.97
CA SER A 108 -9.89 -6.63 8.65
C SER A 108 -8.84 -7.11 9.65
N TYR A 109 -7.55 -7.05 9.27
CA TYR A 109 -6.47 -7.39 10.18
C TYR A 109 -6.43 -6.44 11.39
N VAL A 110 -6.54 -5.13 11.17
CA VAL A 110 -6.59 -4.13 12.26
C VAL A 110 -7.79 -4.37 13.18
N ALA A 111 -8.98 -4.64 12.62
CA ALA A 111 -10.17 -4.91 13.42
C ALA A 111 -10.02 -6.17 14.27
N ALA A 112 -9.42 -7.24 13.72
CA ALA A 112 -9.11 -8.46 14.47
C ALA A 112 -8.09 -8.21 15.58
N SER A 113 -7.01 -7.48 15.30
CA SER A 113 -6.00 -7.11 16.31
C SER A 113 -6.60 -6.27 17.43
N LEU A 114 -7.48 -5.30 17.12
CA LEU A 114 -8.18 -4.50 18.12
C LEU A 114 -9.16 -5.33 18.95
N ALA A 115 -9.88 -6.27 18.33
CA ALA A 115 -10.76 -7.19 19.03
C ALA A 115 -9.98 -8.03 20.04
N TYR A 116 -8.85 -8.61 19.63
CA TYR A 116 -7.96 -9.36 20.53
C TYR A 116 -7.41 -8.51 21.68
N ALA A 117 -7.14 -7.22 21.47
CA ALA A 117 -6.61 -6.34 22.50
C ALA A 117 -7.67 -5.94 23.56
N ILE A 118 -8.95 -5.84 23.18
CA ILE A 118 -10.03 -5.46 24.09
C ILE A 118 -10.59 -6.69 24.81
N ASP A 119 -11.02 -7.71 24.04
CA ASP A 119 -11.55 -8.97 24.56
C ASP A 119 -11.52 -10.04 23.45
N PRO A 120 -10.80 -11.17 23.65
CA PRO A 120 -10.69 -12.25 22.67
C PRO A 120 -12.02 -12.81 22.19
N THR A 121 -13.08 -12.75 23.00
CA THR A 121 -14.42 -13.24 22.63
C THR A 121 -15.07 -12.39 21.52
N LEU A 122 -14.71 -11.11 21.43
CA LEU A 122 -15.16 -10.21 20.36
C LEU A 122 -14.48 -10.52 19.03
N ALA A 123 -13.31 -11.16 19.04
CA ALA A 123 -12.60 -11.56 17.81
C ALA A 123 -13.38 -12.62 17.00
N THR A 124 -14.31 -13.34 17.63
CA THR A 124 -15.18 -14.30 16.94
C THR A 124 -16.49 -13.66 16.45
N SER A 125 -16.85 -12.47 16.95
CA SER A 125 -18.08 -11.78 16.58
C SER A 125 -17.93 -11.09 15.22
N ARG A 126 -18.54 -11.68 14.19
CA ARG A 126 -18.57 -11.11 12.83
C ARG A 126 -19.14 -9.70 12.80
N THR A 127 -20.13 -9.42 13.63
CA THR A 127 -20.79 -8.10 13.71
C THR A 127 -19.84 -7.03 14.24
N PHE A 128 -19.03 -7.35 15.26
CA PHE A 128 -18.05 -6.42 15.81
C PHE A 128 -17.00 -6.03 14.77
N ILE A 129 -16.42 -7.03 14.10
CA ILE A 129 -15.42 -6.82 13.05
C ILE A 129 -15.96 -5.92 11.95
N VAL A 130 -17.18 -6.19 11.46
CA VAL A 130 -17.80 -5.39 10.38
C VAL A 130 -18.05 -3.95 10.81
N VAL A 131 -18.53 -3.71 12.03
CA VAL A 131 -18.78 -2.35 12.56
C VAL A 131 -17.47 -1.56 12.68
N VAL A 132 -16.40 -2.19 13.19
CA VAL A 132 -15.08 -1.55 13.31
C VAL A 132 -14.54 -1.19 11.92
N ILE A 133 -14.60 -2.13 10.97
CA ILE A 133 -14.16 -1.89 9.58
C ILE A 133 -14.93 -0.70 8.97
N LEU A 134 -16.27 -0.71 9.05
CA LEU A 134 -17.09 0.39 8.52
C LEU A 134 -16.75 1.73 9.17
N THR A 135 -16.62 1.76 10.49
CA THR A 135 -16.32 2.99 11.24
C THR A 135 -14.99 3.59 10.83
N VAL A 136 -13.94 2.78 10.78
CA VAL A 136 -12.60 3.23 10.38
C VAL A 136 -12.58 3.65 8.91
N TYR A 137 -13.20 2.87 8.02
CA TYR A 137 -13.23 3.18 6.60
C TYR A 137 -13.90 4.53 6.33
N TRP A 138 -15.10 4.75 6.90
CA TRP A 138 -15.82 6.00 6.75
C TRP A 138 -15.12 7.19 7.42
N SER A 139 -14.47 6.98 8.58
CA SER A 139 -13.65 8.03 9.17
C SER A 139 -12.48 8.43 8.25
N ALA A 140 -11.79 7.46 7.65
CA ALA A 140 -10.68 7.71 6.73
C ALA A 140 -11.16 8.40 5.45
N THR A 141 -12.32 8.01 4.92
CA THR A 141 -12.95 8.68 3.77
C THR A 141 -13.31 10.13 4.11
N LEU A 142 -13.98 10.38 5.24
CA LEU A 142 -14.39 11.72 5.65
C LEU A 142 -13.18 12.64 5.91
N LEU A 143 -12.10 12.10 6.48
CA LEU A 143 -10.85 12.82 6.67
C LEU A 143 -10.19 13.18 5.34
N ASN A 144 -10.16 12.25 4.38
CA ASN A 144 -9.66 12.54 3.03
C ASN A 144 -10.49 13.61 2.32
N LEU A 145 -11.81 13.63 2.51
CA LEU A 145 -12.70 14.66 1.95
C LEU A 145 -12.48 16.05 2.58
N ARG A 146 -11.93 16.14 3.81
CA ARG A 146 -11.70 17.40 4.54
C ARG A 146 -10.36 18.08 4.25
N GLY A 147 -9.55 17.54 3.34
CA GLY A 147 -8.32 18.15 2.82
C GLY A 147 -7.03 17.47 3.29
N MET A 148 -6.04 17.36 2.40
CA MET A 148 -4.83 16.54 2.59
C MET A 148 -3.99 16.90 3.83
N ARG A 149 -4.08 18.13 4.37
CA ARG A 149 -3.37 18.54 5.59
C ARG A 149 -3.88 17.82 6.85
N ALA A 150 -5.18 17.55 6.95
CA ALA A 150 -5.75 16.83 8.09
C ALA A 150 -5.34 15.35 8.05
N SER A 151 -5.36 14.73 6.87
CA SER A 151 -4.88 13.35 6.67
C SER A 151 -3.41 13.18 7.04
N SER A 152 -2.53 14.12 6.64
CA SER A 152 -1.10 13.98 6.95
C SER A 152 -0.82 14.07 8.45
N LEU A 153 -1.52 14.95 9.17
CA LEU A 153 -1.34 15.13 10.62
C LEU A 153 -1.79 13.88 11.40
N ILE A 154 -2.93 13.31 11.01
CA ILE A 154 -3.46 12.08 11.61
C ILE A 154 -2.54 10.89 11.31
N SER A 155 -2.01 10.79 10.09
CA SER A 155 -1.00 9.77 9.75
C SER A 155 0.24 9.90 10.63
N SER A 156 0.76 11.11 10.86
CA SER A 156 1.90 11.32 11.76
C SER A 156 1.60 10.90 13.20
N ILE A 157 0.40 11.21 13.71
CA ILE A 157 -0.01 10.82 15.08
C ILE A 157 -0.19 9.30 15.19
N CYS A 158 -0.82 8.66 14.20
CA CYS A 158 -0.98 7.20 14.16
C CYS A 158 0.37 6.48 14.11
N LEU A 159 1.33 6.99 13.35
CA LEU A 159 2.69 6.41 13.31
C LEU A 159 3.39 6.55 14.68
N GLY A 160 3.29 7.72 15.31
CA GLY A 160 3.88 7.96 16.62
C GLY A 160 3.28 7.08 17.72
N ALA A 161 1.95 7.12 17.86
CA ALA A 161 1.27 6.41 18.94
C ALA A 161 1.10 4.91 18.67
N GLY A 162 0.83 4.52 17.42
CA GLY A 162 0.48 3.15 17.04
C GLY A 162 1.64 2.27 16.61
N VAL A 163 2.77 2.87 16.16
CA VAL A 163 3.94 2.10 15.70
C VAL A 163 5.15 2.36 16.59
N LEU A 164 5.54 3.62 16.77
CA LEU A 164 6.77 3.95 17.52
C LEU A 164 6.66 3.56 19.00
N LEU A 165 5.54 3.87 19.65
CA LEU A 165 5.32 3.56 21.08
C LEU A 165 5.37 2.04 21.37
N PRO A 166 4.63 1.18 20.65
CA PRO A 166 4.72 -0.27 20.84
C PRO A 166 6.10 -0.84 20.50
N THR A 167 6.77 -0.34 19.45
CA THR A 167 8.12 -0.81 19.11
C THR A 167 9.16 -0.45 20.19
N ALA A 168 9.07 0.74 20.78
CA ALA A 168 9.94 1.15 21.86
C ALA A 168 9.70 0.32 23.14
N LEU A 169 8.43 0.02 23.46
CA LEU A 169 8.06 -0.85 24.58
C LEU A 169 8.50 -2.31 24.39
N LEU A 170 8.57 -2.81 23.16
CA LEU A 170 9.02 -4.17 22.85
C LEU A 170 10.55 -4.33 22.87
N ILE A 171 11.29 -3.26 22.58
CA ILE A 171 12.76 -3.25 22.56
C ILE A 171 13.34 -2.91 23.94
N GLY A 172 12.59 -2.13 24.73
CA GLY A 172 12.95 -1.72 26.09
C GLY A 172 12.63 -2.75 27.18
#